data_AF-A0AA88Y3X3-F1
#
_entry.id   AF-A0AA88Y3X3-F1
#
_cell.length_a   1.000
_cell.length_b   1.000
_cell.length_c   1.000
_cell.angle_alpha   90.00
_cell.angle_beta   90.00
_cell.angle_gamma   90.00
#
_symmetry.space_group_name_H-M   'P 1'
#
loop_
_entity.id
_entity.type
_entity.pdbx_description
1 polymer ?
#
loop_
_entity_poly.entity_id
_entity_poly.type
_entity_poly.pdbx_seq_one_letter_code
_entity_poly.pdbx_strand_id
1 'polypeptide(L)'
;MESSLFVTSVGHDIAPQDPLERLQKYRNDRSLRLRSFQKYPTNAIVPKDKLIDNGFYYIGNGENDRVQCVHCGGIVSEWEPDDDVKTVHKKFFPKCPYVQKNNAPNFSYYNDEGGDLEIDGSHVQTNCNDDDGDLETDGVQIPKSTMDFKQDKLDMKYPELKHKMARLKTFKDWPKDAEIKDINTLAEIGLFFTGSGDQCVCFACGNMLEEWEEGDDPKKEHDKYFDDCPLVKLKV
;
A
#
# COMPACT_ATOMS: atom_id res chain seq x y z
N MET A 1 3.00 48.31 19.90
CA MET A 1 3.20 47.05 20.65
C MET A 1 2.25 46.06 20.02
N GLU A 2 2.67 45.45 18.91
CA GLU A 2 3.51 44.23 18.85
C GLU A 2 2.71 42.97 19.21
N SER A 3 2.61 42.09 18.21
CA SER A 3 2.55 40.61 18.31
C SER A 3 1.28 39.99 18.93
N SER A 4 0.66 38.93 18.43
CA SER A 4 1.15 37.74 17.72
C SER A 4 -0.06 37.07 17.04
N LEU A 5 -0.15 37.07 15.70
CA LEU A 5 0.23 35.99 14.78
C LEU A 5 -0.51 34.63 14.94
N PHE A 6 -1.43 34.42 13.98
CA PHE A 6 -1.73 33.20 13.22
C PHE A 6 -1.75 31.84 13.94
N VAL A 7 -2.96 31.32 14.13
CA VAL A 7 -3.19 29.86 14.14
C VAL A 7 -3.21 29.39 12.69
N THR A 8 -2.05 29.03 12.13
CA THR A 8 -2.05 28.20 10.92
C THR A 8 -2.36 26.76 11.34
N SER A 9 -3.62 26.36 11.14
CA SER A 9 -3.98 24.95 11.00
C SER A 9 -3.26 24.42 9.76
N VAL A 10 -2.03 23.95 9.93
CA VAL A 10 -1.32 23.21 8.90
C VAL A 10 -1.99 21.84 8.84
N GLY A 11 -2.75 21.60 7.77
CA GLY A 11 -3.29 20.30 7.43
C GLY A 11 -2.14 19.29 7.45
N HIS A 12 -2.32 18.21 8.20
CA HIS A 12 -1.35 17.12 8.22
C HIS A 12 -1.54 16.29 6.93
N ASP A 13 -1.06 16.86 5.83
CA ASP A 13 -0.71 16.17 4.58
C ASP A 13 0.55 15.33 4.81
N ILE A 14 0.46 14.33 5.67
CA ILE A 14 1.47 13.29 5.77
C ILE A 14 0.86 12.07 5.09
N ALA A 15 1.18 11.90 3.80
CA ALA A 15 1.07 10.59 3.18
C ALA A 15 1.80 9.60 4.11
N PRO A 16 1.18 8.47 4.50
CA PRO A 16 1.79 7.50 5.40
C PRO A 16 3.23 7.15 5.00
N GLN A 17 4.20 7.82 5.62
CA GLN A 17 5.62 7.59 5.34
C GLN A 17 6.08 6.26 5.93
N ASP A 18 5.30 5.71 6.87
CA ASP A 18 5.65 4.48 7.56
C ASP A 18 4.98 3.27 6.88
N PRO A 19 5.76 2.22 6.52
CA PRO A 19 5.21 0.94 6.09
C PRO A 19 4.09 0.42 7.00
N LEU A 20 4.09 0.79 8.28
CA LEU A 20 3.09 0.40 9.27
C LEU A 20 1.68 0.88 8.94
N GLU A 21 1.52 2.10 8.44
CA GLU A 21 0.22 2.67 8.11
C GLU A 21 -0.27 2.14 6.75
N ARG A 22 0.61 2.07 5.75
CA ARG A 22 0.30 1.48 4.43
C ARG A 22 -0.15 0.02 4.54
N LEU A 23 0.46 -0.75 5.44
CA LEU A 23 0.19 -2.17 5.61
C LEU A 23 -0.91 -2.46 6.64
N GLN A 24 -1.52 -1.43 7.24
CA GLN A 24 -2.53 -1.58 8.29
C GLN A 24 -3.70 -2.50 7.87
N LYS A 25 -4.16 -2.39 6.61
CA LYS A 25 -5.23 -3.27 6.09
C LYS A 25 -4.83 -4.74 6.13
N TYR A 26 -3.61 -5.08 5.69
CA TYR A 26 -3.12 -6.45 5.69
C TYR A 26 -2.73 -6.91 7.09
N ARG A 27 -2.35 -6.00 7.99
CA ARG A 27 -2.08 -6.33 9.39
C ARG A 27 -3.34 -6.79 10.11
N ASN A 28 -4.43 -6.04 9.94
CA ASN A 28 -5.67 -6.25 10.67
C ASN A 28 -6.56 -7.32 10.04
N ASP A 29 -6.42 -7.58 8.74
CA ASP A 29 -7.25 -8.54 8.01
C ASP A 29 -6.42 -9.74 7.51
N ARG A 30 -6.50 -10.85 8.26
CA ARG A 30 -5.87 -12.12 7.88
C ARG A 30 -6.44 -12.69 6.58
N SER A 31 -7.72 -12.46 6.29
CA SER A 31 -8.37 -12.92 5.04
C SER A 31 -7.81 -12.19 3.83
N LEU A 32 -7.52 -10.89 3.93
CA LEU A 32 -6.81 -10.15 2.89
C LEU A 32 -5.39 -10.67 2.68
N ARG A 33 -4.66 -11.02 3.75
CA ARG A 33 -3.35 -11.69 3.60
C ARG A 33 -3.49 -13.01 2.87
N LEU A 34 -4.43 -13.86 3.27
CA LEU A 34 -4.67 -15.14 2.60
C LEU A 34 -5.00 -14.96 1.11
N ARG A 35 -5.87 -14.00 0.78
CA ARG A 35 -6.23 -13.69 -0.61
C ARG A 35 -5.05 -13.24 -1.46
N SER A 36 -4.05 -12.58 -0.87
CA SER A 36 -2.85 -12.19 -1.62
C SER A 36 -2.12 -13.39 -2.24
N PHE A 37 -2.17 -14.56 -1.61
CA PHE A 37 -1.52 -15.79 -2.10
C PHE A 37 -2.31 -16.53 -3.19
N GLN A 38 -3.34 -15.93 -3.79
CA GLN A 38 -4.15 -16.58 -4.82
C GLN A 38 -3.31 -17.04 -6.03
N LYS A 39 -2.30 -16.25 -6.41
CA LYS A 39 -1.37 -16.58 -7.50
C LYS A 39 -0.06 -17.22 -7.03
N TYR A 40 0.11 -17.46 -5.74
CA TYR A 40 1.37 -17.97 -5.20
C TYR A 40 1.76 -19.31 -5.87
N PRO A 41 3.03 -19.51 -6.27
CA PRO A 41 3.42 -20.69 -7.03
C PRO A 41 3.07 -21.98 -6.29
N THR A 42 2.48 -22.94 -6.98
CA THR A 42 2.08 -24.23 -6.38
C THR A 42 3.28 -25.09 -5.98
N ASN A 43 4.43 -24.85 -6.61
CA ASN A 43 5.72 -25.49 -6.34
C ASN A 43 6.63 -24.64 -5.43
N ALA A 44 6.11 -23.58 -4.81
CA ALA A 44 6.91 -22.75 -3.93
C ALA A 44 7.46 -23.54 -2.74
N ILE A 45 8.69 -23.24 -2.36
CA ILE A 45 9.44 -23.96 -1.33
C ILE A 45 8.79 -23.80 0.05
N VAL A 46 8.35 -22.58 0.37
CA VAL A 46 7.69 -22.29 1.64
C VAL A 46 6.17 -22.28 1.46
N PRO A 47 5.41 -23.09 2.22
CA PRO A 47 3.95 -23.04 2.18
C PRO A 47 3.39 -21.67 2.60
N LYS A 48 2.39 -21.16 1.87
CA LYS A 48 1.74 -19.87 2.15
C LYS A 48 1.23 -19.72 3.60
N ASP A 49 0.74 -20.78 4.22
CA ASP A 49 0.22 -20.71 5.59
C ASP A 49 1.33 -20.35 6.59
N LYS A 50 2.54 -20.92 6.41
CA LYS A 50 3.71 -20.55 7.23
C LYS A 50 4.07 -19.07 7.07
N LEU A 51 3.97 -18.54 5.86
CA LEU A 51 4.27 -17.14 5.57
C LEU A 51 3.23 -16.24 6.24
N ILE A 52 1.94 -16.54 6.08
CA ILE A 52 0.82 -15.78 6.70
C ILE A 52 0.94 -15.77 8.22
N ASP A 53 1.23 -16.92 8.83
CA ASP A 53 1.35 -17.05 10.29
C ASP A 53 2.54 -16.26 10.84
N ASN A 54 3.57 -16.04 10.01
CA ASN A 54 4.73 -15.20 10.29
C ASN A 54 4.57 -13.73 9.87
N GLY A 55 3.33 -13.31 9.59
CA GLY A 55 2.97 -11.92 9.34
C GLY A 55 3.26 -11.46 7.90
N PHE A 56 3.42 -12.39 6.97
CA PHE A 56 3.67 -12.06 5.57
C PHE A 56 2.40 -12.09 4.72
N TYR A 57 2.41 -11.29 3.66
CA TYR A 57 1.47 -11.39 2.55
C TYR A 57 2.26 -11.44 1.23
N TYR A 58 1.66 -12.01 0.19
CA TYR A 58 2.29 -12.17 -1.11
C TYR A 58 2.22 -10.89 -1.92
N ILE A 59 3.35 -10.51 -2.53
CA ILE A 59 3.48 -9.33 -3.40
C ILE A 59 3.92 -9.69 -4.83
N GLY A 60 4.12 -10.98 -5.11
CA GLY A 60 4.57 -11.45 -6.42
C GLY A 60 3.47 -11.56 -7.48
N ASN A 61 3.87 -12.01 -8.66
CA ASN A 61 3.02 -12.13 -9.86
C ASN A 61 2.59 -13.59 -10.16
N GLY A 62 3.07 -14.56 -9.40
CA GLY A 62 2.88 -15.99 -9.57
C GLY A 62 4.07 -16.75 -10.17
N GLU A 63 5.15 -16.05 -10.50
CA GLU A 63 6.40 -16.63 -11.02
C GLU A 63 7.56 -16.53 -10.02
N ASN A 64 7.35 -15.81 -8.91
CA ASN A 64 8.30 -15.66 -7.82
C ASN A 64 7.62 -15.92 -6.46
N ASP A 65 8.42 -15.96 -5.41
CA ASP A 65 8.01 -16.28 -4.04
C ASP A 65 8.09 -15.07 -3.09
N ARG A 66 8.11 -13.86 -3.65
CA ARG A 66 8.29 -12.60 -2.90
C ARG A 66 7.13 -12.33 -1.96
N VAL A 67 7.45 -12.10 -0.68
CA VAL A 67 6.49 -11.75 0.36
C VAL A 67 6.92 -10.53 1.15
N GLN A 68 5.95 -9.79 1.71
CA GLN A 68 6.19 -8.60 2.53
C GLN A 68 5.55 -8.73 3.90
N CYS A 69 6.29 -8.36 4.94
CA CYS A 69 5.79 -8.40 6.31
C CYS A 69 4.88 -7.21 6.61
N VAL A 70 3.69 -7.46 7.12
CA VAL A 70 2.70 -6.42 7.48
C VAL A 70 3.09 -5.59 8.72
N HIS A 71 4.14 -5.96 9.44
CA HIS A 71 4.55 -5.30 10.68
C HIS A 71 5.82 -4.49 10.56
N CYS A 72 6.71 -4.79 9.62
CA CYS A 72 7.92 -3.99 9.38
C CYS A 72 8.06 -3.52 7.93
N GLY A 73 7.23 -4.02 7.01
CA GLY A 73 7.39 -3.78 5.59
C GLY A 73 8.58 -4.51 4.95
N GLY A 74 9.33 -5.30 5.70
CA GLY A 74 10.45 -6.09 5.20
C GLY A 74 10.01 -7.12 4.18
N ILE A 75 10.79 -7.27 3.12
CA ILE A 75 10.52 -8.17 1.99
C ILE A 75 11.51 -9.32 2.02
N VAL A 76 11.02 -10.51 1.70
CA VAL A 76 11.82 -11.73 1.61
C VAL A 76 11.40 -12.50 0.37
N SER A 77 12.38 -13.08 -0.31
CA SER A 77 12.23 -13.85 -1.54
C SER A 77 13.38 -14.83 -1.70
N GLU A 78 13.34 -15.61 -2.78
CA GLU A 78 14.37 -16.61 -3.10
C GLU A 78 14.54 -17.62 -1.97
N TRP A 79 13.42 -18.14 -1.46
CA TRP A 79 13.41 -19.03 -0.31
C TRP A 79 14.15 -20.33 -0.62
N GLU A 80 15.06 -20.74 0.26
CA GLU A 80 15.78 -22.01 0.12
C GLU A 80 15.07 -23.15 0.89
N PRO A 81 15.27 -24.43 0.51
CA PRO A 81 14.61 -25.56 1.17
C PRO A 81 14.84 -25.65 2.69
N ASP A 82 15.97 -25.14 3.16
CA ASP A 82 16.35 -25.15 4.58
C ASP A 82 15.97 -23.86 5.33
N ASP A 83 15.33 -22.89 4.66
CA ASP A 83 14.93 -21.64 5.28
C ASP A 83 13.75 -21.81 6.23
N ASP A 84 13.93 -21.36 7.47
CA ASP A 84 12.83 -21.14 8.40
C ASP A 84 12.38 -19.67 8.35
N VAL A 85 11.08 -19.46 8.07
CA VAL A 85 10.47 -18.13 7.90
C VAL A 85 10.75 -17.21 9.10
N LYS A 86 10.60 -17.72 10.32
CA LYS A 86 10.81 -16.93 11.53
C LYS A 86 12.28 -16.53 11.67
N THR A 87 13.19 -17.45 11.38
CA THR A 87 14.64 -17.27 11.46
C THR A 87 15.13 -16.27 10.42
N VAL A 88 14.70 -16.41 9.16
CA VAL A 88 14.99 -15.48 8.07
C VAL A 88 14.46 -14.08 8.40
N HIS A 89 13.20 -13.98 8.81
CA HIS A 89 12.58 -12.71 9.21
C HIS A 89 13.35 -12.03 10.36
N LYS A 90 13.78 -12.80 11.37
CA LYS A 90 14.60 -12.27 12.48
C LYS A 90 16.00 -11.87 12.04
N LYS A 91 16.62 -12.64 11.14
CA LYS A 91 17.98 -12.39 10.63
C LYS A 91 18.03 -11.07 9.87
N PHE A 92 17.10 -10.85 8.93
CA PHE A 92 17.11 -9.67 8.06
C PHE A 92 16.39 -8.47 8.68
N PHE A 93 15.35 -8.68 9.50
CA PHE A 93 14.57 -7.61 10.11
C PHE A 93 14.47 -7.78 11.64
N PRO A 94 15.61 -7.80 12.38
CA PRO A 94 15.63 -8.03 13.83
C PRO A 94 14.87 -6.97 14.65
N LYS A 95 14.63 -5.80 14.06
CA LYS A 95 13.86 -4.70 14.66
C LYS A 95 12.36 -4.76 14.35
N CYS A 96 11.89 -5.78 13.62
CA CYS A 96 10.47 -5.92 13.31
C CYS A 96 9.63 -6.07 14.59
N PRO A 97 8.54 -5.30 14.76
CA PRO A 97 7.66 -5.40 15.93
C PRO A 97 7.10 -6.82 16.15
N TYR A 98 6.81 -7.56 15.07
CA TYR A 98 6.35 -8.95 15.14
C TYR A 98 7.45 -9.88 15.68
N VAL A 99 8.66 -9.77 15.14
CA VAL A 99 9.82 -10.57 15.56
C VAL A 99 10.17 -10.31 17.02
N GLN A 100 10.14 -9.05 17.45
CA GLN A 100 10.46 -8.67 18.83
C GLN A 100 9.42 -9.21 19.82
N LYS A 101 8.13 -9.13 19.50
CA LYS A 101 7.05 -9.67 20.35
C LYS A 101 7.11 -11.20 20.48
N ASN A 102 7.48 -11.90 19.41
CA ASN A 102 7.55 -13.38 19.37
C ASN A 102 8.88 -13.98 19.87
N ASN A 103 9.76 -13.16 20.46
CA ASN A 103 10.92 -13.60 21.25
C ASN A 103 10.60 -13.68 22.76
N ALA A 104 9.41 -13.26 23.21
CA ALA A 104 8.96 -13.49 24.58
C ALA A 104 8.49 -14.95 24.77
N PRO A 105 8.80 -15.61 25.89
CA PRO A 105 8.33 -16.97 26.14
C PRO A 105 6.81 -16.92 26.41
N ASN A 106 6.05 -17.69 25.62
CA ASN A 106 4.60 -17.92 25.75
C ASN A 106 3.66 -16.72 25.54
N PHE A 107 3.52 -16.25 24.29
CA PHE A 107 2.31 -15.55 23.87
C PHE A 107 1.90 -16.01 22.47
N SER A 108 1.11 -17.08 22.37
CA SER A 108 0.49 -17.53 21.12
C SER A 108 -0.66 -16.60 20.78
N TYR A 109 -0.56 -15.88 19.66
CA TYR A 109 -1.56 -14.90 19.22
C TYR A 109 -2.80 -15.52 18.51
N TYR A 110 -3.10 -16.80 18.77
CA TYR A 110 -4.26 -17.47 18.19
C TYR A 110 -4.94 -18.36 19.24
N ASN A 111 -5.83 -17.78 20.03
CA ASN A 111 -7.04 -18.44 20.49
C ASN A 111 -8.20 -17.60 19.96
N ASP A 112 -8.63 -17.88 18.73
CA ASP A 112 -9.96 -17.51 18.24
C ASP A 112 -10.73 -18.83 18.15
N GLU A 113 -11.06 -19.37 19.32
CA GLU A 113 -12.22 -20.26 19.41
C GLU A 113 -13.43 -19.36 19.31
N GLY A 114 -14.25 -19.58 18.29
CA GLY A 114 -15.49 -18.85 18.07
C GLY A 114 -16.34 -18.85 19.34
N GLY A 115 -16.44 -17.67 19.94
CA GLY A 115 -17.38 -17.34 21.00
C GLY A 115 -18.46 -16.42 20.44
N ASP A 116 -19.53 -17.04 20.01
CA ASP A 116 -20.89 -16.54 19.91
C ASP A 116 -21.30 -15.73 21.15
N LEU A 117 -21.27 -14.40 21.03
CA LEU A 117 -22.01 -13.51 21.92
C LEU A 117 -23.46 -13.45 21.46
N GLU A 118 -24.33 -14.18 22.14
CA GLU A 118 -25.77 -13.95 22.11
C GLU A 118 -26.07 -12.54 22.66
N ILE A 119 -26.67 -11.69 21.85
CA ILE A 119 -27.43 -10.53 22.33
C ILE A 119 -28.86 -10.67 21.83
N ASP A 120 -29.70 -11.13 22.75
CA ASP A 120 -31.16 -11.01 22.74
C ASP A 120 -31.59 -9.54 22.68
N GLY A 121 -32.25 -9.18 21.58
CA GLY A 121 -33.51 -8.44 21.56
C GLY A 121 -33.54 -6.98 22.00
N SER A 122 -33.60 -6.06 21.03
CA SER A 122 -34.76 -5.16 20.88
C SER A 122 -34.66 -4.27 19.62
N HIS A 123 -35.40 -4.70 18.60
CA HIS A 123 -36.25 -3.91 17.70
C HIS A 123 -36.15 -2.36 17.76
N VAL A 124 -35.62 -1.74 16.70
CA VAL A 124 -36.24 -0.58 16.03
C VAL A 124 -35.90 -0.67 14.54
N GLN A 125 -36.89 -1.01 13.72
CA GLN A 125 -36.89 -0.73 12.29
C GLN A 125 -37.26 0.74 12.10
N THR A 126 -36.43 1.49 11.40
CA THR A 126 -36.86 2.70 10.71
C THR A 126 -36.32 2.69 9.30
N ASN A 127 -37.21 2.29 8.39
CA ASN A 127 -37.25 2.75 7.01
C ASN A 127 -37.12 4.29 6.98
N CYS A 128 -36.32 4.81 6.07
CA CYS A 128 -36.46 6.18 5.57
C CYS A 128 -36.50 6.13 4.04
N ASN A 129 -37.73 6.07 3.51
CA ASN A 129 -38.06 6.67 2.22
C ASN A 129 -38.73 8.03 2.54
N ASP A 130 -38.69 8.94 1.56
CA ASP A 130 -39.22 10.32 1.49
C ASP A 130 -38.04 11.32 1.38
N ASP A 131 -38.02 12.37 0.57
CA ASP A 131 -38.82 12.89 -0.55
C ASP A 131 -38.06 14.17 -1.02
N ASP A 132 -38.43 14.69 -2.19
CA ASP A 132 -37.80 15.71 -3.03
C ASP A 132 -37.34 17.05 -2.39
N GLY A 133 -36.38 17.73 -3.05
CA GLY A 133 -36.07 19.13 -2.78
C GLY A 133 -34.93 19.76 -3.59
N ASP A 134 -35.16 19.97 -4.89
CA ASP A 134 -34.33 20.76 -5.81
C ASP A 134 -34.51 22.28 -5.55
N LEU A 135 -33.42 23.05 -5.50
CA LEU A 135 -33.47 24.52 -5.41
C LEU A 135 -32.27 25.11 -6.17
N GLU A 136 -32.52 25.45 -7.43
CA GLU A 136 -31.61 26.18 -8.31
C GLU A 136 -31.55 27.68 -7.96
N THR A 137 -30.37 28.30 -8.07
CA THR A 137 -30.22 29.75 -8.25
C THR A 137 -29.09 30.09 -9.21
N ASP A 138 -29.36 31.10 -10.05
CA ASP A 138 -28.68 31.50 -11.29
C ASP A 138 -27.21 31.97 -11.21
N GLY A 139 -26.42 31.51 -12.20
CA GLY A 139 -25.85 32.39 -13.22
C GLY A 139 -24.63 33.27 -12.91
N VAL A 140 -23.41 32.72 -13.03
CA VAL A 140 -22.24 33.46 -13.52
C VAL A 140 -21.55 32.65 -14.63
N GLN A 141 -21.57 33.16 -15.86
CA GLN A 141 -20.98 32.53 -17.03
C GLN A 141 -19.49 32.90 -17.15
N ILE A 142 -18.61 31.90 -17.20
CA ILE A 142 -17.19 32.03 -17.58
C ILE A 142 -16.93 30.99 -18.70
N PRO A 143 -16.26 31.35 -19.81
CA PRO A 143 -16.36 30.63 -21.09
C PRO A 143 -15.71 29.24 -21.12
N LYS A 144 -16.35 28.36 -21.91
CA LYS A 144 -15.98 26.98 -22.24
C LYS A 144 -14.58 26.88 -22.85
N SER A 145 -13.70 26.12 -22.21
CA SER A 145 -12.72 25.29 -22.89
C SER A 145 -13.11 23.84 -22.65
N THR A 146 -13.69 23.22 -23.67
CA THR A 146 -14.25 21.88 -23.64
C THR A 146 -13.12 20.86 -23.71
N MET A 147 -12.88 20.16 -22.61
CA MET A 147 -12.60 18.72 -22.65
C MET A 147 -13.47 18.06 -21.60
N ASP A 148 -14.65 17.60 -22.04
CA ASP A 148 -15.53 16.72 -21.28
C ASP A 148 -14.81 15.40 -21.03
N PHE A 149 -14.08 15.30 -19.92
CA PHE A 149 -13.73 14.01 -19.34
C PHE A 149 -14.75 13.71 -18.26
N LYS A 150 -15.66 12.77 -18.57
CA LYS A 150 -16.42 12.07 -17.54
C LYS A 150 -15.38 11.48 -16.58
N GLN A 151 -15.34 12.05 -15.38
CA GLN A 151 -14.49 11.63 -14.27
C GLN A 151 -15.02 10.28 -13.78
N ASP A 152 -14.79 9.23 -14.55
CA ASP A 152 -14.99 7.87 -14.07
C ASP A 152 -13.95 7.66 -12.96
N LYS A 153 -14.45 7.39 -11.76
CA LYS A 153 -13.67 7.00 -10.59
C LYS A 153 -12.83 5.76 -10.94
N LEU A 154 -11.60 5.97 -11.39
CA LEU A 154 -10.59 4.93 -11.29
C LEU A 154 -10.25 4.78 -9.80
N ASP A 155 -10.55 3.62 -9.24
CA ASP A 155 -10.20 3.23 -7.87
C ASP A 155 -8.67 3.05 -7.74
N MET A 156 -7.99 4.18 -7.76
CA MET A 156 -6.56 4.31 -7.51
C MET A 156 -6.22 3.82 -6.11
N LYS A 157 -5.14 3.04 -5.96
CA LYS A 157 -4.78 2.50 -4.65
C LYS A 157 -4.40 3.57 -3.62
N TYR A 158 -3.81 4.67 -4.09
CA TYR A 158 -3.35 5.78 -3.27
C TYR A 158 -3.86 7.10 -3.86
N PRO A 159 -5.16 7.43 -3.70
CA PRO A 159 -5.79 8.60 -4.32
C PRO A 159 -5.20 9.93 -3.82
N GLU A 160 -4.66 9.97 -2.61
CA GLU A 160 -3.93 11.11 -2.03
C GLU A 160 -2.61 11.39 -2.77
N LEU A 161 -2.03 10.36 -3.38
CA LEU A 161 -0.80 10.46 -4.18
C LEU A 161 -1.10 10.66 -5.67
N LYS A 162 -2.31 11.07 -6.06
CA LYS A 162 -2.68 11.30 -7.46
C LYS A 162 -1.86 12.38 -8.15
N HIS A 163 -1.43 13.39 -7.40
CA HIS A 163 -0.65 14.50 -7.93
C HIS A 163 0.85 14.22 -7.85
N LYS A 164 1.58 14.50 -8.94
CA LYS A 164 3.05 14.33 -9.04
C LYS A 164 3.79 14.96 -7.86
N MET A 165 3.38 16.16 -7.42
CA MET A 165 4.01 16.86 -6.29
C MET A 165 3.88 16.11 -4.96
N ALA A 166 2.76 15.40 -4.72
CA ALA A 166 2.60 14.60 -3.51
C ALA A 166 3.60 13.42 -3.50
N ARG A 167 3.83 12.81 -4.66
CA ARG A 167 4.81 11.73 -4.83
C ARG A 167 6.24 12.24 -4.70
N LEU A 168 6.58 13.39 -5.30
CA LEU A 168 7.92 13.99 -5.17
C LEU A 168 8.34 14.22 -3.72
N LYS A 169 7.39 14.63 -2.85
CA LYS A 169 7.66 14.82 -1.42
C LYS A 169 8.16 13.56 -0.72
N THR A 170 7.79 12.37 -1.21
CA THR A 170 8.22 11.09 -0.62
C THR A 170 9.71 10.83 -0.83
N PHE A 171 10.33 11.38 -1.89
CA PHE A 171 11.74 11.16 -2.25
C PHE A 171 12.73 11.99 -1.42
N LYS A 172 12.30 12.61 -0.31
CA LYS A 172 13.14 13.48 0.52
C LYS A 172 14.44 12.79 0.96
N ASP A 173 14.36 11.51 1.32
CA ASP A 173 15.46 10.70 1.83
C ASP A 173 15.85 9.58 0.85
N TRP A 174 15.63 9.79 -0.45
CA TRP A 174 16.02 8.83 -1.50
C TRP A 174 17.52 8.49 -1.40
N PRO A 175 17.92 7.21 -1.47
CA PRO A 175 19.32 6.84 -1.27
C PRO A 175 20.24 7.50 -2.30
N LYS A 176 21.38 8.00 -1.83
CA LYS A 176 22.36 8.67 -2.72
C LYS A 176 23.00 7.68 -3.69
N ASP A 177 23.06 6.42 -3.30
CA ASP A 177 23.60 5.29 -4.04
C ASP A 177 22.57 4.60 -4.95
N ALA A 178 21.26 4.87 -4.83
CA ALA A 178 20.24 4.26 -5.69
C ALA A 178 20.48 4.53 -7.19
N GLU A 179 20.39 3.51 -8.05
CA GLU A 179 20.76 3.64 -9.47
C GLU A 179 19.93 4.69 -10.23
N ILE A 180 18.61 4.74 -9.96
CA ILE A 180 17.77 5.80 -10.53
C ILE A 180 17.98 7.12 -9.77
N LYS A 181 18.63 8.08 -10.43
CA LYS A 181 18.85 9.43 -9.88
C LYS A 181 17.70 10.40 -10.17
N ASP A 182 16.97 10.19 -11.25
CA ASP A 182 15.89 11.10 -11.66
C ASP A 182 14.56 10.77 -10.96
N ILE A 183 14.41 11.27 -9.73
CA ILE A 183 13.17 11.16 -8.96
C ILE A 183 11.98 11.87 -9.62
N ASN A 184 12.22 12.83 -10.53
CA ASN A 184 11.12 13.48 -11.25
C ASN A 184 10.47 12.52 -12.23
N THR A 185 11.28 11.72 -12.94
CA THR A 185 10.78 10.66 -13.82
C THR A 185 9.97 9.64 -13.04
N LEU A 186 10.48 9.15 -11.90
CA LEU A 186 9.74 8.24 -11.01
C LEU A 186 8.37 8.82 -10.62
N ALA A 187 8.36 10.05 -10.09
CA ALA A 187 7.12 10.71 -9.69
C ALA A 187 6.17 10.98 -10.87
N GLU A 188 6.68 11.25 -12.05
CA GLU A 188 5.89 11.51 -13.26
C GLU A 188 5.10 10.29 -13.70
N ILE A 189 5.75 9.13 -13.75
CA ILE A 189 5.12 7.86 -14.15
C ILE A 189 4.22 7.24 -13.08
N GLY A 190 4.07 7.92 -11.93
CA GLY A 190 3.17 7.50 -10.86
C GLY A 190 3.85 6.79 -9.70
N LEU A 191 5.18 6.72 -9.67
CA LEU A 191 5.91 6.09 -8.57
C LEU A 191 6.15 7.07 -7.41
N PHE A 192 6.15 6.55 -6.19
CA PHE A 192 6.54 7.28 -4.98
C PHE A 192 7.46 6.42 -4.13
N PHE A 193 8.40 7.05 -3.43
CA PHE A 193 9.35 6.38 -2.56
C PHE A 193 8.66 5.85 -1.30
N THR A 194 9.04 4.64 -0.88
CA THR A 194 8.46 4.01 0.31
C THR A 194 9.19 4.36 1.62
N GLY A 195 10.34 5.04 1.55
CA GLY A 195 11.17 5.34 2.72
C GLY A 195 12.22 4.25 3.05
N SER A 196 12.29 3.17 2.29
CA SER A 196 13.20 2.03 2.54
C SER A 196 13.90 1.58 1.25
N GLY A 197 15.21 1.35 1.33
CA GLY A 197 16.01 0.95 0.16
C GLY A 197 15.80 1.90 -1.01
N ASP A 198 15.68 1.35 -2.22
CA ASP A 198 15.31 2.04 -3.45
C ASP A 198 13.86 1.71 -3.90
N GLN A 199 13.04 1.27 -2.95
CA GLN A 199 11.69 0.80 -3.22
C GLN A 199 10.76 1.95 -3.61
N CYS A 200 10.11 1.80 -4.75
CA CYS A 200 9.11 2.70 -5.29
C CYS A 200 7.77 1.98 -5.47
N VAL A 201 6.64 2.63 -5.12
CA VAL A 201 5.29 2.08 -5.34
C VAL A 201 4.51 2.95 -6.31
N CYS A 202 3.74 2.32 -7.20
CA CYS A 202 2.83 3.05 -8.07
C CYS A 202 1.56 3.46 -7.31
N PHE A 203 1.20 4.73 -7.34
CA PHE A 203 -0.01 5.22 -6.66
C PHE A 203 -1.30 4.59 -7.22
N ALA A 204 -1.23 4.09 -8.46
CA ALA A 204 -2.37 3.59 -9.21
C ALA A 204 -2.72 2.15 -8.92
N CYS A 205 -1.80 1.23 -9.25
CA CYS A 205 -1.98 -0.19 -9.02
C CYS A 205 -1.54 -0.62 -7.62
N GLY A 206 -0.68 0.17 -6.97
CA GLY A 206 -0.10 -0.13 -5.67
C GLY A 206 1.00 -1.19 -5.67
N ASN A 207 1.44 -1.62 -6.86
CA ASN A 207 2.57 -2.53 -7.00
C ASN A 207 3.90 -1.79 -6.83
N MET A 208 4.93 -2.54 -6.45
CA MET A 208 6.24 -2.02 -6.06
C MET A 208 7.32 -2.44 -7.06
N LEU A 209 8.26 -1.52 -7.31
CA LEU A 209 9.52 -1.73 -8.02
C LEU A 209 10.66 -1.43 -7.06
N GLU A 210 11.72 -2.21 -7.11
CA GLU A 210 12.91 -2.11 -6.27
C GLU A 210 14.08 -2.80 -6.96
N GLU A 211 15.27 -2.74 -6.37
CA GLU A 211 16.51 -3.34 -6.93
C GLU A 211 16.81 -2.80 -8.33
N TRP A 212 16.75 -1.48 -8.46
CA TRP A 212 17.02 -0.81 -9.73
C TRP A 212 18.47 -1.04 -10.16
N GLU A 213 18.65 -1.42 -11.41
CA GLU A 213 19.96 -1.63 -12.03
C GLU A 213 20.36 -0.43 -12.92
N GLU A 214 21.67 -0.34 -13.20
CA GLU A 214 22.18 0.65 -14.15
C GLU A 214 21.55 0.42 -15.53
N GLY A 215 20.86 1.45 -16.03
CA GLY A 215 20.22 1.42 -17.35
C GLY A 215 18.74 1.02 -17.34
N ASP A 216 18.18 0.71 -16.16
CA ASP A 216 16.75 0.49 -16.03
C ASP A 216 15.94 1.72 -16.44
N ASP A 217 14.84 1.46 -17.14
CA ASP A 217 13.83 2.47 -17.50
C ASP A 217 12.61 2.23 -16.61
N PRO A 218 12.33 3.12 -15.63
CA PRO A 218 11.25 2.91 -14.68
C PRO A 218 9.88 2.74 -15.31
N LYS A 219 9.64 3.39 -16.46
CA LYS A 219 8.37 3.26 -17.17
C LYS A 219 8.26 1.88 -17.81
N LYS A 220 9.31 1.43 -18.50
CA LYS A 220 9.31 0.12 -19.15
C LYS A 220 9.19 -1.00 -18.14
N GLU A 221 9.90 -0.93 -17.02
CA GLU A 221 9.82 -1.95 -15.97
C GLU A 221 8.41 -1.99 -15.36
N HIS A 222 7.80 -0.84 -15.09
CA HIS A 222 6.42 -0.78 -14.62
C HIS A 222 5.42 -1.36 -15.64
N ASP A 223 5.51 -0.96 -16.91
CA ASP A 223 4.61 -1.43 -17.97
C ASP A 223 4.79 -2.94 -18.24
N LYS A 224 6.02 -3.46 -18.12
CA LYS A 224 6.40 -4.86 -18.34
C LYS A 224 5.86 -5.78 -17.24
N TYR A 225 6.02 -5.41 -15.97
CA TYR A 225 5.63 -6.26 -14.85
C TYR A 225 4.20 -6.05 -14.36
N PHE A 226 3.60 -4.89 -14.66
CA PHE A 226 2.29 -4.51 -14.16
C PHE A 226 1.40 -3.99 -15.29
N ASP A 227 1.29 -4.76 -16.37
CA ASP A 227 0.43 -4.50 -17.53
C ASP A 227 -1.06 -4.28 -17.16
N ASP A 228 -1.50 -4.86 -16.04
CA ASP A 228 -2.83 -4.69 -15.48
C ASP A 228 -3.08 -3.33 -14.79
N CYS A 229 -2.03 -2.52 -14.60
CA CYS A 229 -2.10 -1.24 -13.91
C CYS A 229 -3.01 -0.25 -14.65
N PRO A 230 -3.88 0.51 -13.93
CA PRO A 230 -4.75 1.50 -14.55
C PRO A 230 -4.01 2.55 -15.39
N LEU A 231 -2.84 3.03 -14.95
CA LEU A 231 -2.05 4.00 -15.72
C LEU A 231 -1.48 3.43 -17.01
N VAL A 232 -1.07 2.15 -16.98
CA VAL A 232 -0.52 1.44 -18.16
C VAL A 232 -1.64 1.22 -19.18
N LYS A 233 -2.81 0.76 -18.71
CA LYS A 233 -4.00 0.54 -19.55
C LYS A 233 -4.55 1.81 -20.19
N LEU A 234 -4.45 2.94 -19.49
CA LEU A 234 -4.92 4.23 -20.00
C LEU A 234 -4.02 4.82 -21.10
N LYS A 235 -2.86 4.20 -21.40
CA LYS A 235 -1.87 4.68 -22.38
C LYS A 235 -1.56 6.19 -22.23
N VAL A 236 -1.43 6.64 -20.97
CA VAL A 236 -1.03 8.03 -20.68
C VAL A 236 0.40 8.24 -21.14
#